data_AF-A0A9W6EBE7-F1
#
_entry.id   AF-A0A9W6EBE7-F1
#
_cell.length_a   1.000
_cell.length_b   1.000
_cell.length_c   1.000
_cell.angle_alpha   90.00
_cell.angle_beta   90.00
_cell.angle_gamma   90.00
#
_symmetry.space_group_name_H-M   'P 1'
#
loop_
_entity.id
_entity.type
_entity.pdbx_description
1 polymer ?
#
loop_
_entity_poly.entity_id
_entity_poly.type
_entity_poly.pdbx_seq_one_letter_code
_entity_poly.pdbx_strand_id
1 'polypeptide(L)'
;MAQVVRYRQTLFVLSKQGGLLKTELPKIATTDSMQGKESKVIIYDWVVTSANLFADMGLTIDSNRGNVGMSRMTEVMINVLHARVGSEAKSIPI
;
A
#
# COMPACT_ATOMS: atom_id res chain seq x y z
N MET A 1 -9.68 -4.23 -1.30
CA MET A 1 -10.20 -3.90 -2.66
C MET A 1 -10.58 -2.42 -2.81
N ALA A 2 -11.25 -1.80 -1.82
CA ALA A 2 -11.69 -0.40 -1.91
C ALA A 2 -10.58 0.60 -2.32
N GLN A 3 -9.38 0.50 -1.73
CA GLN A 3 -8.26 1.39 -2.09
C GLN A 3 -7.75 1.21 -3.52
N VAL A 4 -7.67 -0.04 -4.01
CA VAL A 4 -7.27 -0.33 -5.40
C VAL A 4 -8.22 0.34 -6.39
N VAL A 5 -9.53 0.26 -6.12
CA VAL A 5 -10.56 0.91 -6.95
C VAL A 5 -10.39 2.42 -6.91
N ARG A 6 -10.20 3.01 -5.72
CA ARG A 6 -9.97 4.45 -5.54
C ARG A 6 -8.76 4.92 -6.36
N TYR A 7 -7.61 4.27 -6.24
CA TYR A 7 -6.42 4.63 -7.01
C TYR A 7 -6.65 4.56 -8.52
N ARG A 8 -7.30 3.49 -9.01
CA ARG A 8 -7.62 3.35 -10.44
C ARG A 8 -8.51 4.47 -10.95
N GLN A 9 -9.54 4.83 -10.19
CA GLN A 9 -10.44 5.93 -10.55
C GLN A 9 -9.70 7.28 -10.58
N THR A 10 -8.91 7.58 -9.55
CA THR A 10 -8.13 8.83 -9.49
C THR A 10 -7.11 8.93 -10.62
N LEU A 11 -6.35 7.86 -10.89
CA LEU A 11 -5.36 7.84 -11.97
C LEU A 11 -6.00 7.96 -13.35
N PHE A 12 -7.18 7.36 -13.54
CA PHE A 12 -7.94 7.51 -14.77
C PHE A 12 -8.38 8.97 -14.98
N VAL A 13 -8.89 9.63 -13.94
CA VAL A 13 -9.26 11.06 -14.00
C VAL A 13 -8.03 11.92 -14.29
N LEU A 14 -6.91 11.67 -13.61
CA LEU A 14 -5.66 12.41 -13.81
C LEU A 14 -5.15 12.26 -15.26
N SER A 15 -5.23 11.06 -15.83
CA SER A 15 -4.86 10.83 -17.22
C SER A 15 -5.81 11.53 -18.21
N LYS A 16 -7.11 11.56 -17.92
CA LYS A 16 -8.10 12.31 -18.72
C LYS A 16 -7.83 13.82 -18.73
N GLN A 17 -7.26 14.35 -17.65
CA GLN A 17 -6.89 15.75 -17.51
C GLN A 17 -5.49 16.06 -18.08
N GLY A 18 -4.80 15.08 -18.67
CA GLY A 18 -3.46 15.26 -19.23
C GLY A 18 -2.33 15.29 -18.19
N GLY A 19 -2.62 14.95 -16.93
CA GLY A 19 -1.61 14.91 -15.86
C GLY A 19 -0.70 13.67 -15.93
N LEU A 20 -1.11 12.63 -16.65
CA LEU A 20 -0.31 11.42 -16.93
C LEU A 20 -0.62 10.88 -18.33
N LEU A 21 0.43 10.51 -19.07
CA LEU A 21 0.25 9.78 -20.33
C LEU A 21 -0.31 8.39 -20.03
N LYS A 22 -1.12 7.84 -20.95
CA LYS A 22 -1.68 6.48 -20.80
C LYS A 22 -0.58 5.41 -20.64
N THR A 23 0.56 5.61 -21.28
CA THR A 23 1.73 4.74 -21.22
C THR A 23 2.46 4.79 -19.88
N GLU A 24 2.21 5.84 -19.09
CA GLU A 24 2.84 6.09 -17.78
C GLU A 24 1.93 5.68 -16.62
N LEU A 25 0.73 5.18 -16.89
CA LEU A 25 -0.20 4.77 -15.85
C LEU A 25 0.36 3.57 -15.06
N PRO A 26 0.58 3.71 -13.73
CA PRO A 26 1.11 2.62 -12.93
C PRO A 26 0.07 1.50 -12.78
N LYS A 27 0.55 0.26 -12.68
CA LYS A 27 -0.30 -0.88 -12.34
C LYS A 27 -0.64 -0.84 -10.85
N ILE A 28 -1.92 -0.89 -10.52
CA ILE A 28 -2.40 -0.91 -9.14
C ILE A 28 -2.82 -2.32 -8.74
N ALA A 29 -2.21 -2.81 -7.65
CA ALA A 29 -2.32 -4.17 -7.15
C ALA A 29 -2.32 -4.18 -5.61
N THR A 30 -2.95 -5.19 -5.00
CA THR A 30 -2.77 -5.45 -3.56
C THR A 30 -1.48 -6.24 -3.34
N THR A 31 -0.95 -6.20 -2.12
CA THR A 31 0.20 -7.02 -1.69
C THR A 31 0.02 -8.49 -2.05
N ASP A 32 -1.15 -9.06 -1.75
CA ASP A 32 -1.44 -10.48 -2.01
C ASP A 32 -1.40 -10.78 -3.52
N SER A 33 -1.89 -9.86 -4.36
CA SER A 33 -1.89 -10.05 -5.82
C SER A 33 -0.51 -9.85 -6.48
N MET A 34 0.45 -9.30 -5.74
CA MET A 34 1.85 -9.10 -6.15
C MET A 34 2.75 -10.27 -5.77
N GLN A 35 2.23 -11.30 -5.08
CA GLN A 35 3.01 -12.50 -4.80
C GLN A 35 3.57 -13.11 -6.09
N GLY A 36 4.88 -13.35 -6.10
CA GLY A 36 5.61 -13.87 -7.27
C GLY A 36 5.81 -12.86 -8.43
N LYS A 37 5.42 -11.60 -8.25
CA LYS A 37 5.64 -10.52 -9.23
C LYS A 37 6.62 -9.50 -8.67
N GLU A 38 7.23 -8.72 -9.56
CA GLU A 38 8.19 -7.67 -9.19
C GLU A 38 8.06 -6.46 -10.12
N SER A 39 8.63 -5.33 -9.68
CA SER A 39 8.73 -4.08 -10.44
C SER A 39 10.00 -3.33 -10.03
N LYS A 40 10.59 -2.55 -10.94
CA LYS A 40 11.75 -1.70 -10.62
C LYS A 40 11.46 -0.73 -9.50
N VAL A 41 10.34 -0.01 -9.63
CA VAL A 41 9.88 0.98 -8.66
C VAL A 41 8.52 0.56 -8.13
N ILE A 42 8.36 0.64 -6.82
CA ILE A 42 7.10 0.39 -6.14
C ILE A 42 6.78 1.55 -5.20
N ILE A 43 5.57 2.08 -5.33
CA ILE A 43 4.95 2.94 -4.33
C ILE A 43 4.05 2.05 -3.48
N TYR A 44 4.42 1.87 -2.22
CA TYR A 44 3.77 0.98 -1.29
C TYR A 44 2.95 1.78 -0.27
N ASP A 45 1.63 1.84 -0.48
CA ASP A 45 0.68 2.44 0.45
C ASP A 45 0.27 1.41 1.52
N TRP A 46 0.53 1.75 2.78
CA TRP A 46 0.22 0.90 3.91
C TRP A 46 -1.27 0.90 4.26
N VAL A 47 -2.05 1.89 3.81
CA VAL A 47 -3.50 2.04 4.03
C VAL A 47 -3.94 2.17 5.50
N VAL A 48 -3.05 1.89 6.47
CA VAL A 48 -3.35 1.98 7.90
C VAL A 48 -3.49 3.44 8.31
N THR A 49 -4.68 3.79 8.80
CA THR A 49 -4.99 5.12 9.34
C THR A 49 -5.42 4.96 10.79
N SER A 50 -4.60 5.45 11.73
CA SER A 50 -4.87 5.51 13.17
C SER A 50 -5.52 4.24 13.75
N ALA A 51 -4.78 3.14 13.79
CA ALA A 51 -5.24 1.86 14.30
C ALA A 51 -5.57 1.94 15.80
N ASN A 52 -6.86 1.87 16.15
CA ASN A 52 -7.33 1.83 17.54
C ASN A 52 -7.50 0.39 18.05
N LEU A 53 -7.58 -0.59 17.14
CA LEU A 53 -7.65 -2.03 17.43
C LEU A 53 -6.51 -2.78 16.72
N PHE A 54 -6.14 -3.98 17.20
CA PHE A 54 -5.12 -4.82 16.52
C PHE A 54 -5.54 -5.17 15.10
N ALA A 55 -6.83 -5.41 14.87
CA ALA A 55 -7.38 -5.68 13.53
C ALA A 55 -7.11 -4.54 12.53
N ASP A 56 -7.01 -3.30 13.01
CA ASP A 56 -6.77 -2.12 12.17
C ASP A 56 -5.31 -2.03 11.70
N MET A 57 -4.40 -2.78 12.34
CA MET A 57 -2.96 -2.73 12.04
C MET A 57 -2.63 -3.46 10.73
N GLY A 58 -3.56 -4.27 10.20
CA GLY A 58 -3.46 -4.83 8.86
C GLY A 58 -2.13 -5.55 8.61
N LEU A 59 -1.40 -5.14 7.57
CA LEU A 59 -0.14 -5.76 7.19
C LEU A 59 1.02 -5.53 8.18
N THR A 60 0.91 -4.57 9.10
CA THR A 60 1.96 -4.29 10.08
C THR A 60 2.10 -5.39 11.14
N ILE A 61 1.09 -6.24 11.32
CA ILE A 61 1.10 -7.40 12.23
C ILE A 61 1.18 -8.75 11.51
N ASP A 62 1.16 -8.75 10.18
CA ASP A 62 1.29 -9.95 9.37
C ASP A 62 2.65 -9.94 8.67
N SER A 63 3.63 -10.58 9.30
CA SER A 63 5.01 -10.66 8.79
C SER A 63 5.10 -11.31 7.42
N ASN A 64 4.21 -12.24 7.07
CA ASN A 64 4.23 -12.88 5.75
C ASN A 64 3.80 -11.89 4.68
N ARG A 65 2.72 -11.15 4.93
CA ARG A 65 2.26 -10.10 3.99
C ARG A 65 3.24 -8.93 3.93
N GLY A 66 3.86 -8.57 5.06
CA GLY A 66 4.95 -7.61 5.12
C GLY A 66 6.12 -8.03 4.23
N ASN A 67 6.60 -9.27 4.37
CA ASN A 67 7.68 -9.82 3.55
C ASN A 67 7.33 -9.85 2.07
N VAL A 68 6.12 -10.26 1.71
CA VAL A 68 5.68 -10.20 0.32
C VAL A 68 5.76 -8.76 -0.19
N GLY A 69 5.11 -7.80 0.48
CA GLY A 69 5.09 -6.40 0.06
C GLY A 69 6.48 -5.77 -0.07
N MET A 70 7.34 -6.01 0.92
CA MET A 70 8.68 -5.44 1.02
C MET A 70 9.72 -6.06 0.08
N SER A 71 9.37 -7.12 -0.66
CA SER A 71 10.31 -7.82 -1.55
C SER A 71 9.91 -7.72 -3.03
N ARG A 72 8.94 -6.86 -3.36
CA ARG A 72 8.45 -6.74 -4.75
C ARG A 72 9.28 -5.76 -5.60
N MET A 73 10.07 -4.89 -4.99
CA MET A 73 10.90 -3.92 -5.72
C MET A 73 12.25 -4.51 -6.11
N THR A 74 12.80 -4.10 -7.26
CA THR A 74 14.17 -4.45 -7.64
C THR A 74 15.14 -3.28 -7.60
N GLU A 75 14.66 -2.03 -7.61
CA GLU A 75 15.51 -0.84 -7.53
C GLU A 75 15.10 0.08 -6.36
N VAL A 76 13.85 0.55 -6.32
CA VAL A 76 13.40 1.54 -5.33
C VAL A 76 12.01 1.23 -4.78
N MET A 77 11.84 1.39 -3.46
CA MET A 77 10.54 1.38 -2.80
C MET A 77 10.28 2.71 -2.09
N ILE A 78 9.12 3.30 -2.38
CA ILE A 78 8.60 4.49 -1.71
C ILE A 78 7.47 4.04 -0.80
N ASN A 79 7.66 4.17 0.51
CA ASN A 79 6.64 3.81 1.50
C ASN A 79 5.75 5.01 1.82
N VAL A 80 4.44 4.87 1.66
CA VAL A 80 3.43 5.84 2.06
C VAL A 80 2.71 5.28 3.28
N LEU A 81 2.98 5.89 4.42
CA LEU A 81 2.39 5.52 5.70
C LEU A 81 2.17 6.75 6.56
N HIS A 82 1.21 6.64 7.47
CA HIS A 82 0.96 7.68 8.45
C HIS A 82 2.13 7.78 9.42
N ALA A 83 2.52 9.00 9.82
CA ALA A 83 3.61 9.20 10.80
C ALA A 83 3.35 8.52 12.15
N ARG A 84 2.07 8.24 12.44
CA ARG A 84 1.61 7.46 13.58
C ARG A 84 0.62 6.42 13.08
N VAL A 85 0.98 5.14 13.23
CA VAL A 85 0.19 3.99 12.77
C VAL A 85 -0.91 3.63 13.77
N GLY A 86 -0.67 3.83 15.07
CA GLY A 86 -1.64 3.65 16.16
C GLY A 86 -1.32 4.58 17.34
N SER A 87 -2.19 4.59 18.35
CA SER A 87 -1.91 5.24 19.62
C SER A 87 -1.08 4.29 20.50
N GLU A 88 -0.11 4.82 21.26
CA GLU A 88 0.69 4.07 22.24
C GLU A 88 -0.15 3.42 23.36
N ALA A 89 -1.46 3.63 23.36
CA ALA A 89 -2.41 3.19 24.39
C ALA A 89 -2.73 1.69 24.38
N LYS A 90 -2.14 0.89 23.49
CA LYS A 90 -2.40 -0.56 23.47
C LYS A 90 -1.51 -1.29 24.48
N SER A 91 -1.99 -1.29 25.71
CA SER A 91 -1.68 -2.32 26.71
C SER A 91 -1.85 -3.70 26.10
N ILE A 92 -0.82 -4.51 26.23
CA ILE A 92 -0.80 -5.94 25.94
C ILE A 92 -2.00 -6.59 26.66
N PRO A 93 -2.91 -7.29 25.97
CA PRO A 93 -3.81 -8.21 26.66
C PRO A 93 -2.98 -9.40 27.13
N ILE A 94 -2.93 -9.57 28.45
CA ILE A 94 -2.38 -10.75 29.13
C ILE A 94 -3.26 -11.96 28.80
#